data_AF-A0A3D2T2P5-F1
#
_entry.id   AF-A0A3D2T2P5-F1
#
_cell.length_a   1.000
_cell.length_b   1.000
_cell.length_c   1.000
_cell.angle_alpha   90.00
_cell.angle_beta   90.00
_cell.angle_gamma   90.00
#
_symmetry.space_group_name_H-M   'P 1'
#
loop_
_entity.id
_entity.type
_entity.pdbx_description
1 polymer ?
#
loop_
_entity_poly.entity_id
_entity_poly.type
_entity_poly.pdbx_seq_one_letter_code
_entity_poly.pdbx_strand_id
1 'polypeptide(L)'
;YKLKGLSNDELRQVWMSSTVPLCEELGLNVPAHFNSETEEYVLDYPFPCEYDAADKHWVFEDGETTWDAVFKRWKGRGPMNEIYVESIQRSRRDVGGWLAGKRQA
;
A
#
# COMPACT_ATOMS: atom_id res chain seq x y z
N TYR A 1 -13.96 12.61 -15.04
CA TYR A 1 -12.67 13.15 -14.55
C TYR A 1 -11.60 12.08 -14.73
N LYS A 2 -10.60 12.30 -15.61
CA LYS A 2 -9.48 11.36 -15.87
C LYS A 2 -8.43 11.41 -14.73
N LEU A 3 -8.89 11.32 -13.48
CA LEU A 3 -8.01 11.41 -12.29
C LEU A 3 -7.08 10.21 -12.16
N LYS A 4 -7.44 9.08 -12.78
CA LYS A 4 -6.66 7.85 -12.76
C LYS A 4 -6.54 7.30 -14.18
N GLY A 5 -5.30 7.10 -14.64
CA GLY A 5 -5.00 6.60 -15.98
C GLY A 5 -5.02 5.07 -16.09
N LEU A 6 -4.94 4.37 -14.95
CA LEU A 6 -4.91 2.91 -14.83
C LEU A 6 -5.80 2.47 -13.66
N SER A 7 -6.38 1.27 -13.74
CA SER A 7 -7.12 0.61 -12.67
C SER A 7 -6.20 0.27 -11.48
N ASN A 8 -6.77 -0.17 -10.35
CA ASN A 8 -5.93 -0.60 -9.22
C ASN A 8 -5.11 -1.85 -9.59
N ASP A 9 -5.69 -2.74 -10.38
CA ASP A 9 -5.06 -4.00 -10.76
C ASP A 9 -4.00 -3.79 -11.84
N GLU A 10 -4.25 -2.91 -12.81
CA GLU A 10 -3.25 -2.51 -13.81
C GLU A 10 -2.03 -1.85 -13.15
N LEU A 11 -2.24 -0.98 -12.15
CA LEU A 11 -1.13 -0.41 -11.39
C LEU A 11 -0.36 -1.47 -10.60
N ARG A 12 -1.05 -2.49 -10.06
CA ARG A 12 -0.40 -3.60 -9.38
C ARG A 12 0.50 -4.37 -10.34
N GLN A 13 0.03 -4.67 -11.55
CA GLN A 13 0.83 -5.35 -12.58
C GLN A 13 2.09 -4.55 -12.95
N VAL A 14 1.96 -3.24 -13.17
CA VAL A 14 3.12 -2.36 -13.44
C VAL A 14 4.13 -2.34 -12.29
N TRP A 15 3.64 -2.35 -11.04
CA TRP A 15 4.52 -2.40 -9.87
C TRP A 15 5.21 -3.77 -9.74
N MET A 16 4.48 -4.87 -9.94
CA MET A 16 5.02 -6.23 -9.84
C MET A 16 6.06 -6.51 -10.93
N SER A 17 5.86 -6.01 -12.15
CA SER A 17 6.79 -6.21 -13.26
C SER A 17 8.15 -5.56 -13.08
N SER A 18 8.25 -4.55 -12.20
CA SER A 18 9.52 -3.95 -11.80
C SER A 18 10.06 -4.51 -10.49
N THR A 19 9.18 -4.85 -9.54
CA THR A 19 9.60 -5.22 -8.18
C THR A 19 9.96 -6.70 -8.05
N VAL A 20 9.21 -7.61 -8.65
CA VAL A 20 9.44 -9.06 -8.52
C VAL A 20 10.81 -9.44 -9.09
N PRO A 21 11.21 -9.03 -10.32
CA PRO A 21 12.53 -9.37 -10.84
C PRO A 21 13.68 -8.81 -9.99
N LEU A 22 13.53 -7.59 -9.47
CA LEU A 22 14.52 -6.99 -8.58
C LEU A 22 14.69 -7.80 -7.29
N CYS A 23 13.58 -8.24 -6.69
CA CYS A 23 13.63 -9.08 -5.50
C CYS A 23 14.30 -10.43 -5.78
N GLU A 24 13.98 -11.07 -6.92
CA GLU A 24 14.59 -12.33 -7.35
C GLU A 24 16.11 -12.17 -7.59
N GLU A 25 16.55 -11.08 -8.25
CA GLU A 25 17.98 -10.77 -8.42
C GLU A 25 18.71 -10.60 -7.09
N LEU A 26 18.02 -10.06 -6.07
CA LEU A 26 18.55 -9.90 -4.72
C LEU A 26 18.45 -11.18 -3.86
N GLY A 27 17.91 -12.27 -4.40
CA GLY A 27 17.74 -13.55 -3.69
C GLY A 27 16.63 -13.51 -2.63
N LEU A 28 15.64 -12.62 -2.78
CA LEU A 28 14.48 -12.55 -1.90
C LEU A 28 13.37 -13.46 -2.42
N ASN A 29 12.75 -14.21 -1.50
CA ASN A 29 11.55 -14.99 -1.81
C ASN A 29 10.33 -14.07 -1.80
N VAL A 30 9.72 -13.89 -2.97
CA VAL A 30 8.47 -13.12 -3.13
C VAL A 30 7.33 -14.10 -3.34
N PRO A 31 6.16 -13.92 -2.68
CA PRO A 31 5.00 -14.78 -2.89
C PRO A 31 4.21 -14.35 -4.14
N ALA A 32 4.90 -14.28 -5.27
CA ALA A 32 4.34 -14.00 -6.58
C ALA A 32 5.24 -14.55 -7.69
N HIS A 33 4.64 -14.99 -8.79
CA HIS A 33 5.36 -15.48 -9.97
C HIS A 33 4.80 -14.90 -11.27
N PHE A 34 5.62 -14.87 -12.31
CA PHE A 34 5.18 -14.50 -13.65
C PHE A 34 4.53 -15.71 -14.34
N ASN A 35 3.29 -15.57 -14.79
CA ASN A 35 2.60 -16.57 -15.60
C ASN A 35 2.81 -16.26 -17.09
N SER A 36 3.54 -17.15 -17.78
CA SER A 36 3.84 -16.98 -19.21
C SER A 36 2.65 -17.19 -20.15
N GLU A 37 1.58 -17.84 -19.71
CA GLU A 37 0.39 -18.07 -20.54
C GLU A 37 -0.50 -16.82 -20.57
N THR A 38 -0.62 -16.13 -19.44
CA THR A 38 -1.44 -14.92 -19.30
C THR A 38 -0.62 -13.63 -19.43
N GLU A 39 0.71 -13.73 -19.47
CA GLU A 39 1.66 -12.61 -19.46
C GLU A 39 1.47 -11.66 -18.26
N GLU A 40 1.10 -12.21 -17.10
CA GLU A 40 0.76 -11.45 -15.89
C GLU A 40 1.47 -12.01 -14.67
N TYR A 41 1.69 -11.16 -13.66
CA TYR A 41 2.11 -11.62 -12.36
C TYR A 41 0.91 -12.09 -11.53
N VAL A 42 1.05 -13.29 -10.97
CA VAL A 42 0.06 -13.95 -10.12
C VAL A 42 0.59 -14.00 -8.69
N LEU A 43 -0.28 -13.70 -7.72
CA LEU A 43 0.04 -13.82 -6.31
C LEU A 43 -0.10 -15.28 -5.86
N ASP A 44 0.84 -15.75 -5.05
CA ASP A 44 0.82 -17.13 -4.52
C ASP A 44 -0.09 -17.30 -3.30
N TYR A 45 -0.84 -16.27 -2.96
CA TYR A 45 -1.70 -16.20 -1.79
C TYR A 45 -3.07 -15.63 -2.15
N PRO A 46 -4.11 -15.99 -1.38
CA PRO A 46 -5.47 -15.50 -1.60
C PRO A 46 -5.54 -13.97 -1.53
N PHE A 47 -6.22 -13.33 -2.48
CA PHE A 47 -6.35 -11.88 -2.50
C PHE A 47 -7.81 -11.42 -2.61
N PRO A 48 -8.30 -10.59 -1.67
CA PRO A 48 -7.58 -10.00 -0.54
C PRO A 48 -7.33 -10.99 0.61
N CYS A 49 -6.28 -10.74 1.38
CA CYS A 49 -5.89 -11.56 2.55
C CYS A 49 -6.15 -10.82 3.87
N GLU A 50 -6.38 -11.60 4.93
CA GLU A 50 -6.49 -11.08 6.30
C GLU A 50 -5.11 -10.73 6.88
N TYR A 51 -5.09 -9.73 7.76
CA TYR A 51 -3.86 -9.29 8.43
C TYR A 51 -4.09 -9.27 9.93
N ASP A 52 -3.35 -10.11 10.64
CA ASP A 52 -3.35 -10.11 12.08
C ASP A 52 -2.53 -8.92 12.58
N ALA A 53 -3.23 -7.93 13.15
CA ALA A 53 -2.59 -6.74 13.69
C ALA A 53 -1.89 -6.96 15.04
N ALA A 54 -2.30 -7.97 15.81
CA ALA A 54 -1.69 -8.30 17.10
C ALA A 54 -0.33 -8.97 16.88
N ASP A 55 -0.30 -9.99 16.02
CA ASP A 55 0.89 -10.77 15.70
C ASP A 55 1.67 -10.20 14.50
N LYS A 56 1.15 -9.17 13.85
CA LYS A 56 1.74 -8.41 12.73
C LYS A 56 2.11 -9.27 11.52
N HIS A 57 1.29 -10.25 11.18
CA HIS A 57 1.52 -11.14 10.03
C HIS A 57 0.29 -11.25 9.13
N TRP A 58 0.50 -11.69 7.89
CA TRP A 58 -0.56 -11.98 6.92
C TRP A 58 -1.02 -13.42 7.07
N VAL A 59 -2.34 -13.64 7.11
CA VAL A 59 -2.93 -14.96 7.36
C VAL A 59 -3.31 -15.62 6.04
N PHE A 60 -2.34 -16.26 5.38
CA PHE A 60 -2.58 -16.90 4.08
C PHE A 60 -3.39 -18.19 4.17
N GLU A 61 -3.35 -18.86 5.32
CA GLU A 61 -3.98 -20.17 5.56
C GLU A 61 -5.52 -20.11 5.60
N ASP A 62 -6.07 -18.94 5.95
CA ASP A 62 -7.52 -18.73 6.09
C ASP A 62 -8.24 -18.43 4.76
N GLY A 63 -7.50 -18.35 3.65
CA GLY A 63 -8.09 -18.06 2.33
C GLY A 63 -8.37 -16.58 2.09
N GLU A 64 -9.30 -16.32 1.16
CA GLU A 64 -9.69 -14.95 0.77
C GLU A 64 -10.61 -14.31 1.84
N THR A 65 -10.27 -13.10 2.26
CA THR A 65 -11.17 -12.26 3.06
C THR A 65 -12.09 -11.42 2.17
N THR A 66 -12.98 -10.63 2.77
CA THR A 66 -13.90 -9.76 2.03
C THR A 66 -13.36 -8.33 1.93
N TRP A 67 -13.72 -7.61 0.87
CA TRP A 67 -13.39 -6.19 0.76
C TRP A 67 -13.96 -5.34 1.89
N ASP A 68 -15.13 -5.69 2.43
CA ASP A 68 -15.71 -5.00 3.59
C ASP A 68 -14.84 -5.14 4.84
N ALA A 69 -14.26 -6.33 5.07
CA ALA A 69 -13.30 -6.55 6.14
C ALA A 69 -12.02 -5.73 5.93
N VAL A 70 -11.49 -5.70 4.70
CA VAL A 70 -10.33 -4.86 4.33
C VAL A 70 -10.59 -3.38 4.59
N PHE A 71 -11.76 -2.87 4.19
CA PHE A 71 -12.14 -1.49 4.44
C PHE A 71 -12.28 -1.18 5.93
N LYS A 72 -12.87 -2.10 6.70
CA LYS A 72 -12.96 -1.97 8.17
C LYS A 72 -11.56 -1.88 8.78
N ARG A 73 -10.63 -2.74 8.36
CA ARG A 73 -9.23 -2.72 8.79
C ARG A 73 -8.54 -1.40 8.47
N TRP A 74 -8.65 -0.92 7.24
CA TRP A 74 -8.06 0.37 6.83
C TRP A 74 -8.60 1.55 7.64
N LYS A 75 -9.91 1.56 7.92
CA LYS A 75 -10.54 2.58 8.78
C LYS A 75 -10.12 2.47 10.24
N GLY A 76 -9.70 1.29 10.70
CA GLY A 76 -9.16 1.04 12.04
C GLY A 76 -7.82 1.74 12.30
N ARG A 77 -7.10 2.13 11.24
CA ARG A 77 -5.80 2.83 11.28
C ARG A 77 -4.68 1.99 11.92
N GLY A 78 -3.44 2.44 11.73
CA GLY A 78 -2.26 1.81 12.33
C GLY A 78 -1.84 2.48 13.65
N PRO A 79 -0.97 1.82 14.44
CA PRO A 79 -0.52 2.32 15.75
C PRO A 79 0.18 3.68 15.69
N MET A 80 0.82 4.00 14.55
CA MET A 80 1.52 5.27 14.35
C MET A 80 0.64 6.40 13.82
N ASN A 81 -0.68 6.18 13.67
CA ASN A 81 -1.57 7.13 13.02
C ASN A 81 -1.57 8.50 13.70
N GLU A 82 -1.70 8.56 15.03
CA GLU A 82 -1.79 9.83 15.74
C GLU A 82 -0.52 10.67 15.56
N ILE A 83 0.65 10.02 15.70
CA ILE A 83 1.97 10.64 15.53
C ILE A 83 2.13 11.19 14.10
N TYR A 84 1.78 10.40 13.08
CA TYR A 84 1.92 10.85 11.69
C TYR A 84 0.94 11.95 11.32
N VAL A 85 -0.31 11.85 11.78
CA VAL A 85 -1.32 12.90 11.53
C VAL A 85 -0.89 14.21 12.18
N GLU A 86 -0.46 14.17 13.45
CA GLU A 86 0.00 15.35 14.17
C GLU A 86 1.23 15.98 13.49
N SER A 87 2.20 15.16 13.09
CA SER A 87 3.41 15.59 12.37
C SER A 87 3.07 16.33 11.07
N ILE A 88 2.20 15.76 10.24
CA ILE A 88 1.77 16.38 8.97
C ILE A 88 1.03 17.70 9.23
N GLN A 89 0.11 17.70 10.19
CA GLN A 89 -0.66 18.91 10.51
C GLN A 89 0.21 20.02 11.07
N ARG A 90 1.17 19.69 11.94
CA ARG A 90 2.15 20.64 12.48
C ARG A 90 3.00 21.23 11.37
N SER A 91 3.62 20.38 10.55
CA SER A 91 4.43 20.80 9.40
C SER A 91 3.66 21.75 8.47
N ARG A 92 2.39 21.43 8.14
CA ARG A 92 1.54 22.30 7.32
C ARG A 92 1.30 23.67 7.97
N ARG A 93 1.04 23.72 9.27
CA ARG A 93 0.84 24.99 9.99
C ARG A 93 2.11 25.83 10.00
N ASP A 94 3.26 25.20 10.24
CA ASP A 94 4.55 25.88 10.31
C ASP A 94 4.93 26.47 8.94
N VAL A 95 4.82 25.69 7.86
CA VAL A 95 5.05 26.16 6.48
C VAL A 95 4.06 27.28 6.12
N GLY A 96 2.78 27.13 6.49
CA GLY A 96 1.75 28.14 6.26
C GLY A 96 2.07 29.47 6.95
N GLY A 97 2.48 29.42 8.23
CA GLY A 97 2.89 30.59 9.00
C GLY A 97 4.12 31.27 8.39
N TRP A 98 5.13 30.51 7.98
CA TRP A 98 6.33 31.04 7.32
C TRP A 98 6.01 31.75 6.00
N LEU A 99 5.16 31.16 5.15
CA LEU A 99 4.71 31.77 3.89
C LEU A 99 3.85 33.02 4.08
N ALA A 100 3.13 33.11 5.20
CA ALA A 100 2.34 34.29 5.54
C ALA A 100 3.24 35.44 6.03
N GLY A 101 4.23 35.13 6.89
CA GLY A 101 5.20 36.13 7.37
C GLY A 101 6.08 36.71 6.26
N LYS A 102 6.48 35.89 5.28
CA LYS A 102 7.21 36.36 4.08
C LYS A 102 6.41 37.29 3.15
N ARG A 103 5.08 37.34 3.27
CA ARG A 103 4.23 38.23 2.46
C ARG A 103 3.98 39.58 3.12
N GLN A 104 4.38 39.74 4.38
CA GLN A 104 4.21 40.98 5.15
C GLN A 104 5.51 41.80 5.29
N ALA A 105 6.65 41.23 4.90
CA ALA A 105 7.95 41.90 4.79
C ALA A 105 8.24 42.24 3.32
#